data_AF-A0A1C4WY37-F1
#
_entry.id   AF-A0A1C4WY37-F1
#
_cell.length_a   1.000
_cell.length_b   1.000
_cell.length_c   1.000
_cell.angle_alpha   90.00
_cell.angle_beta   90.00
_cell.angle_gamma   90.00
#
_symmetry.space_group_name_H-M   'P 1'
#
loop_
_entity.id
_entity.type
_entity.pdbx_description
1 polymer ?
#
loop_
_entity_poly.entity_id
_entity_poly.type
_entity_poly.pdbx_seq_one_letter_code
_entity_poly.pdbx_strand_id
1 'polypeptide(L)'
;MRIRFSWCAWVAAVLALGLTGTPVAGTAAATALPGRSAKLTAYARDGYLPRLLPGSVSPTSRQMTVPRTDPLAHDASGVRLFTWQGVLYDHPVVQADWGLDNLNAYQVTSDRFFLDRAIAQARRNLDRKVESRGAWWYSYPFDLPRCTGLVLQAPWYSAMAQGELLSLFVRLYEVTGDATWRTAADRTFLSLTLGPQLGVPWVSWTDTDGYLWLEEYPDNPGVRGERVLNGMIYAFYGVYDYWRITRDSRAVSLMDGTATTVRRYVPATLRVPQWASRYSVGCARSYPSYHQVHTQQMLALHQLTHAGVFAAYADVLRADYPYPPVDGIVWFGPGSHVAYQFDAAGRVVAQKSINLIRFSTATADQRVRVAGRGVHYRMANGVFAGMFVAEDAQNRWLAGKFVEHTYAPTRLLTVEPGTYTGYAYDSRWQVVGSKTVTFPRASGAFLGASAWVNGRLSYQVTAGTYLGYWLPAAPGLVLGDAPPLA
;
A
#
# COMPACT_ATOMS: atom_id res chain seq x y z
N MET A 1 10.29 -16.23 -5.58
CA MET A 1 11.06 -15.37 -4.66
C MET A 1 10.10 -14.34 -4.09
N ARG A 2 9.57 -14.58 -2.88
CA ARG A 2 8.64 -13.66 -2.21
C ARG A 2 9.42 -12.40 -1.83
N ILE A 3 8.97 -11.24 -2.28
CA ILE A 3 9.59 -9.95 -1.98
C ILE A 3 9.55 -9.79 -0.45
N ARG A 4 10.72 -9.79 0.19
CA ARG A 4 10.86 -9.45 1.61
C ARG A 4 10.62 -7.96 1.74
N PHE A 5 9.41 -7.60 2.10
CA PHE A 5 9.04 -6.25 2.47
C PHE A 5 9.53 -5.95 3.89
N SER A 6 10.80 -5.53 4.03
CA SER A 6 11.31 -4.93 5.26
C SER A 6 10.71 -3.54 5.43
N TRP A 7 9.49 -3.47 5.96
CA TRP A 7 8.75 -2.22 6.14
C TRP A 7 9.05 -1.47 7.44
N CYS A 8 9.81 -2.06 8.36
CA CYS A 8 10.16 -1.45 9.65
C CYS A 8 10.85 -0.07 9.52
N ALA A 9 11.38 0.29 8.34
CA ALA A 9 12.04 1.58 8.12
C ALA A 9 11.10 2.75 7.76
N TRP A 10 9.84 2.52 7.38
CA TRP A 10 9.04 3.57 6.71
C TRP A 10 7.97 4.24 7.57
N VAL A 11 7.57 3.65 8.70
CA VAL A 11 6.74 4.35 9.71
C VAL A 11 7.57 5.42 10.46
N ALA A 12 8.90 5.31 10.44
CA ALA A 12 9.81 6.17 11.19
C ALA A 12 10.26 7.47 10.47
N ALA A 13 9.87 7.70 9.21
CA ALA A 13 10.48 8.76 8.40
C ALA A 13 9.49 9.83 7.91
N VAL A 14 9.02 10.71 8.82
CA VAL A 14 8.54 12.06 8.46
C VAL A 14 8.98 13.10 9.50
N LEU A 15 10.01 13.85 9.10
CA LEU A 15 10.28 15.28 9.34
C LEU A 15 10.53 15.79 10.77
N ALA A 16 11.83 15.99 11.04
CA ALA A 16 12.31 17.06 11.89
C ALA A 16 12.01 18.43 11.25
N LEU A 17 11.28 19.28 11.96
CA LEU A 17 11.35 20.75 11.88
C LEU A 17 10.94 21.26 13.26
N GLY A 18 11.92 21.79 13.99
CA GLY A 18 11.74 22.26 15.35
C GLY A 18 10.93 23.55 15.39
N LEU A 19 9.97 23.60 16.32
CA LEU A 19 9.45 24.83 16.88
C LEU A 19 9.19 24.57 18.37
N THR A 20 9.90 25.33 19.20
CA THR A 20 9.74 25.36 20.65
C THR A 20 8.41 26.02 21.00
N GLY A 21 7.47 25.25 21.56
CA GLY A 21 6.23 25.76 22.13
C GLY A 21 6.00 25.12 23.49
N THR A 22 5.88 25.92 24.53
CA THR A 22 5.59 25.49 25.90
C THR A 22 4.12 25.06 26.03
N PRO A 23 3.81 23.90 26.65
CA PRO A 23 2.43 23.46 26.83
C PRO A 23 1.76 24.24 27.97
N VAL A 24 0.55 24.75 27.70
CA VAL A 24 -0.37 25.24 28.73
C VAL A 24 -1.35 24.09 29.03
N ALA A 25 -1.30 23.56 30.24
CA ALA A 25 -2.21 22.52 30.70
C ALA A 25 -3.57 23.14 31.09
N GLY A 26 -4.64 22.71 30.43
CA GLY A 26 -6.02 23.01 30.80
C GLY A 26 -6.87 21.75 30.71
N THR A 27 -7.20 21.16 31.85
CA THR A 27 -8.10 20.02 31.96
C THR A 27 -9.55 20.51 31.94
N ALA A 28 -10.29 20.24 30.85
CA ALA A 28 -11.73 20.41 30.82
C ALA A 28 -12.40 19.05 30.61
N ALA A 29 -13.06 18.56 31.66
CA ALA A 29 -13.91 17.38 31.61
C ALA A 29 -15.20 17.72 30.84
N ALA A 30 -15.43 17.05 29.71
CA ALA A 30 -16.64 17.21 28.92
C ALA A 30 -17.76 16.29 29.44
N THR A 31 -18.77 16.89 30.06
CA THR A 31 -20.05 16.26 30.40
C THR A 31 -20.82 15.87 29.13
N ALA A 32 -21.23 14.61 29.04
CA ALA A 32 -21.93 14.04 27.89
C ALA A 32 -23.38 14.55 27.78
N LEU A 33 -23.75 15.10 26.61
CA LEU A 33 -25.13 15.36 26.24
C LEU A 33 -25.79 14.07 25.69
N PRO A 34 -27.02 13.73 26.10
CA PRO A 34 -27.77 12.63 25.50
C PRO A 34 -28.40 13.11 24.19
N GLY A 35 -27.93 12.62 23.05
CA GLY A 35 -28.48 12.99 21.75
C GLY A 35 -28.13 11.95 20.70
N ARG A 36 -29.12 11.53 19.91
CA ARG A 36 -29.05 10.58 18.79
C ARG A 36 -27.66 10.53 18.15
N SER A 37 -27.02 9.35 18.20
CA SER A 37 -25.75 9.10 17.52
C SER A 37 -25.83 9.59 16.07
N ALA A 38 -25.06 10.64 15.72
CA ALA A 38 -24.98 11.16 14.36
C ALA A 38 -24.62 10.04 13.37
N LYS A 39 -25.61 9.57 12.62
CA LYS A 39 -25.38 8.57 11.57
C LYS A 39 -24.55 9.22 10.46
N LEU A 40 -23.75 8.42 9.77
CA LEU A 40 -23.13 8.86 8.52
C LEU A 40 -24.21 9.37 7.55
N THR A 41 -23.95 10.51 6.93
CA THR A 41 -24.75 10.99 5.80
C THR A 41 -24.64 10.02 4.63
N ALA A 42 -25.63 10.04 3.74
CA ALA A 42 -25.60 9.19 2.55
C ALA A 42 -24.35 9.48 1.70
N TYR A 43 -23.79 8.42 1.10
CA TYR A 43 -22.60 8.49 0.27
C TYR A 43 -22.76 7.64 -1.00
N ALA A 44 -21.99 7.99 -2.02
CA ALA A 44 -21.96 7.30 -3.32
C ALA A 44 -21.49 5.85 -3.18
N ARG A 45 -22.06 4.98 -4.04
CA ARG A 45 -21.80 3.55 -4.09
C ARG A 45 -21.94 3.07 -5.54
N ASP A 46 -20.88 2.48 -6.08
CA ASP A 46 -20.82 1.99 -7.46
C ASP A 46 -21.09 0.47 -7.55
N GLY A 47 -21.39 -0.19 -6.43
CA GLY A 47 -21.69 -1.63 -6.40
C GLY A 47 -20.45 -2.51 -6.24
N TYR A 48 -19.38 -2.00 -5.63
CA TYR A 48 -18.17 -2.78 -5.33
C TYR A 48 -18.40 -3.74 -4.16
N LEU A 49 -18.90 -4.94 -4.48
CA LEU A 49 -19.20 -5.96 -3.48
C LEU A 49 -17.94 -6.70 -3.02
N PRO A 50 -17.81 -7.00 -1.71
CA PRO A 50 -16.72 -7.80 -1.18
C PRO A 50 -16.77 -9.24 -1.70
N ARG A 51 -15.58 -9.83 -1.89
CA ARG A 51 -15.40 -11.19 -2.37
C ARG A 51 -14.68 -12.04 -1.34
N LEU A 52 -15.16 -13.27 -1.15
CA LEU A 52 -14.43 -14.25 -0.36
C LEU A 52 -13.22 -14.71 -1.13
N LEU A 53 -12.09 -14.78 -0.44
CA LEU A 53 -10.85 -15.24 -1.03
C LEU A 53 -10.63 -16.72 -0.73
N PRO A 54 -10.10 -17.48 -1.69
CA PRO A 54 -9.74 -18.87 -1.47
C PRO A 54 -8.53 -18.96 -0.52
N GLY A 55 -8.65 -19.79 0.52
CA GLY A 55 -7.60 -20.00 1.54
C GLY A 55 -7.76 -19.15 2.80
N SER A 56 -6.91 -19.41 3.79
CA SER A 56 -6.96 -18.78 5.13
C SER A 56 -6.09 -17.53 5.27
N VAL A 57 -5.17 -17.26 4.33
CA VAL A 57 -4.26 -16.12 4.42
C VAL A 57 -4.93 -14.89 3.82
N SER A 58 -5.26 -13.94 4.68
CA SER A 58 -5.78 -12.64 4.24
C SER A 58 -4.74 -11.91 3.38
N PRO A 59 -5.10 -11.34 2.22
CA PRO A 59 -4.17 -10.67 1.33
C PRO A 59 -3.60 -9.37 1.90
N THR A 60 -4.14 -8.92 3.04
CA THR A 60 -3.70 -7.73 3.77
C THR A 60 -2.59 -8.02 4.76
N SER A 61 -2.16 -9.29 4.87
CA SER A 61 -1.07 -9.75 5.71
C SER A 61 0.27 -9.24 5.18
N ARG A 62 0.90 -8.31 5.92
CA ARG A 62 2.12 -7.63 5.49
C ARG A 62 3.34 -8.55 5.58
N GLN A 63 3.47 -9.31 6.67
CA GLN A 63 4.51 -10.32 6.83
C GLN A 63 3.91 -11.67 7.25
N MET A 64 4.44 -12.75 6.68
CA MET A 64 4.02 -14.12 7.00
C MET A 64 4.88 -14.77 8.11
N THR A 65 6.02 -14.18 8.43
CA THR A 65 6.95 -14.66 9.44
C THR A 65 7.66 -13.46 10.06
N VAL A 66 7.84 -13.45 11.37
CA VAL A 66 8.63 -12.43 12.07
C VAL A 66 9.72 -13.07 12.93
N PRO A 67 10.85 -12.37 13.16
CA PRO A 67 11.87 -12.88 14.07
C PRO A 67 11.36 -12.88 15.52
N ARG A 68 11.90 -13.77 16.35
CA ARG A 68 11.62 -13.77 17.80
C ARG A 68 12.10 -12.48 18.47
N THR A 69 13.24 -11.95 18.04
CA THR A 69 13.77 -10.66 18.48
C THR A 69 13.34 -9.56 17.53
N ASP A 70 12.58 -8.58 18.03
CA ASP A 70 12.26 -7.35 17.30
C ASP A 70 13.15 -6.22 17.84
N PRO A 71 13.94 -5.55 16.99
CA PRO A 71 14.86 -4.50 17.43
C PRO A 71 14.16 -3.19 17.85
N LEU A 72 12.87 -3.02 17.58
CA LEU A 72 12.14 -1.82 18.00
C LEU A 72 11.83 -1.83 19.50
N ALA A 73 11.49 -0.65 20.04
CA ALA A 73 11.19 -0.47 21.45
C ALA A 73 9.92 -1.23 21.87
N HIS A 74 9.98 -1.86 23.05
CA HIS A 74 8.86 -2.53 23.68
C HIS A 74 8.77 -2.15 25.16
N ASP A 75 7.58 -2.26 25.73
CA ASP A 75 7.43 -2.25 27.19
C ASP A 75 7.81 -3.61 27.82
N ALA A 76 7.73 -3.68 29.16
CA ALA A 76 8.05 -4.90 29.92
C ALA A 76 7.14 -6.10 29.61
N SER A 77 5.97 -5.88 29.00
CA SER A 77 5.03 -6.92 28.58
C SER A 77 5.21 -7.34 27.11
N GLY A 78 6.21 -6.78 26.42
CA GLY A 78 6.47 -7.07 25.01
C GLY A 78 5.52 -6.36 24.05
N VAL A 79 4.83 -5.29 24.50
CA VAL A 79 4.02 -4.43 23.65
C VAL A 79 4.91 -3.44 22.91
N ARG A 80 4.71 -3.30 21.60
CA ARG A 80 5.53 -2.43 20.75
C ARG A 80 5.20 -0.96 21.03
N LEU A 81 6.23 -0.13 21.15
CA LEU A 81 6.11 1.31 21.40
C LEU A 81 6.62 2.11 20.20
N PHE A 82 6.10 3.33 20.04
CA PHE A 82 6.50 4.25 18.99
C PHE A 82 7.31 5.40 19.58
N THR A 83 8.44 5.73 18.96
CA THR A 83 9.23 6.90 19.38
C THR A 83 8.76 8.14 18.63
N TRP A 84 8.30 9.14 19.37
CA TRP A 84 7.94 10.46 18.86
C TRP A 84 8.68 11.53 19.65
N GLN A 85 9.48 12.36 18.96
CA GLN A 85 10.28 13.42 19.59
C GLN A 85 11.13 12.94 20.78
N GLY A 86 11.70 11.73 20.68
CA GLY A 86 12.53 11.11 21.72
C GLY A 86 11.76 10.47 22.88
N VAL A 87 10.43 10.53 22.86
CA VAL A 87 9.56 9.93 23.88
C VAL A 87 8.86 8.69 23.32
N LEU A 88 8.74 7.65 24.14
CA LEU A 88 8.02 6.43 23.78
C LEU A 88 6.53 6.57 24.11
N TYR A 89 5.69 6.28 23.12
CA TYR A 89 4.24 6.30 23.22
C TYR A 89 3.63 4.97 22.79
N ASP A 90 2.48 4.65 23.37
CA ASP A 90 1.56 3.71 22.76
C ASP A 90 1.04 4.27 21.43
N HIS A 91 0.99 3.41 20.42
CA HIS A 91 0.59 3.79 19.08
C HIS A 91 -0.28 2.68 18.48
N PRO A 92 -1.61 2.86 18.43
CA PRO A 92 -2.56 1.83 18.04
C PRO A 92 -2.20 1.08 16.75
N VAL A 93 -1.82 1.80 15.68
CA VAL A 93 -1.41 1.17 14.41
C VAL A 93 -0.13 0.33 14.52
N VAL A 94 0.91 0.80 15.23
CA VAL A 94 2.18 0.06 15.36
C VAL A 94 1.96 -1.23 16.13
N GLN A 95 1.08 -1.19 17.14
CA GLN A 95 0.70 -2.35 17.94
C GLN A 95 -0.20 -3.30 17.15
N ALA A 96 -1.17 -2.78 16.39
CA ALA A 96 -2.04 -3.59 15.54
C ALA A 96 -1.26 -4.30 14.44
N ASP A 97 -0.41 -3.59 13.71
CA ASP A 97 0.48 -4.11 12.67
C ASP A 97 1.34 -5.24 13.22
N TRP A 98 2.00 -4.99 14.35
CA TRP A 98 2.85 -6.00 14.98
C TRP A 98 2.06 -7.21 15.48
N GLY A 99 0.86 -7.00 16.03
CA GLY A 99 -0.02 -8.09 16.42
C GLY A 99 -0.45 -8.95 15.23
N LEU A 100 -0.80 -8.33 14.11
CA LEU A 100 -1.17 -9.02 12.86
C LEU A 100 0.00 -9.82 12.30
N ASP A 101 1.20 -9.24 12.24
CA ASP A 101 2.40 -9.93 11.76
C ASP A 101 2.77 -11.14 12.64
N ASN A 102 2.61 -11.02 13.97
CA ASN A 102 2.77 -12.14 14.89
C ASN A 102 1.70 -13.23 14.71
N LEU A 103 0.43 -12.86 14.45
CA LEU A 103 -0.59 -13.85 14.12
C LEU A 103 -0.28 -14.60 12.84
N ASN A 104 0.19 -13.91 11.80
CA ASN A 104 0.57 -14.56 10.55
C ASN A 104 1.74 -15.55 10.80
N ALA A 105 2.73 -15.14 11.61
CA ALA A 105 3.82 -16.03 12.01
C ALA A 105 3.33 -17.24 12.79
N TYR A 106 2.37 -17.08 13.72
CA TYR A 106 1.73 -18.19 14.43
C TYR A 106 0.99 -19.12 13.46
N GLN A 107 0.25 -18.60 12.48
CA GLN A 107 -0.47 -19.44 11.50
C GLN A 107 0.49 -20.29 10.65
N VAL A 108 1.70 -19.78 10.37
CA VAL A 108 2.72 -20.52 9.60
C VAL A 108 3.49 -21.51 10.46
N THR A 109 3.78 -21.17 11.71
CA THR A 109 4.71 -21.93 12.57
C THR A 109 4.03 -22.78 13.64
N SER A 110 2.77 -22.47 13.95
CA SER A 110 2.03 -22.95 15.14
C SER A 110 2.72 -22.67 16.48
N ASP A 111 3.70 -21.75 16.52
CA ASP A 111 4.46 -21.42 17.71
C ASP A 111 3.73 -20.38 18.57
N ARG A 112 3.24 -20.83 19.72
CA ARG A 112 2.43 -20.02 20.64
C ARG A 112 3.12 -18.74 21.10
N PHE A 113 4.45 -18.67 21.06
CA PHE A 113 5.19 -17.43 21.33
C PHE A 113 4.64 -16.24 20.53
N PHE A 114 4.38 -16.44 19.23
CA PHE A 114 3.86 -15.37 18.39
C PHE A 114 2.40 -15.06 18.70
N LEU A 115 1.58 -16.07 19.01
CA LEU A 115 0.19 -15.85 19.42
C LEU A 115 0.11 -15.01 20.72
N ASP A 116 0.92 -15.33 21.72
CA ASP A 116 0.94 -14.61 22.99
C ASP A 116 1.38 -13.14 22.78
N ARG A 117 2.34 -12.87 21.87
CA ARG A 117 2.71 -11.50 21.50
C ARG A 117 1.59 -10.74 20.80
N ALA A 118 0.85 -11.40 19.92
CA ALA A 118 -0.31 -10.79 19.26
C ALA A 118 -1.41 -10.44 20.27
N ILE A 119 -1.68 -11.35 21.22
CA ILE A 119 -2.62 -11.13 22.32
C ILE A 119 -2.17 -9.93 23.16
N ALA A 120 -0.87 -9.80 23.47
CA ALA A 120 -0.36 -8.66 24.25
C ALA A 120 -0.64 -7.31 23.57
N GLN A 121 -0.41 -7.18 22.25
CA GLN A 121 -0.73 -5.95 21.52
C GLN A 121 -2.23 -5.61 21.56
N ALA A 122 -3.07 -6.64 21.38
CA ALA A 122 -4.52 -6.47 21.37
C ALA A 122 -5.06 -6.08 22.77
N ARG A 123 -4.57 -6.75 23.83
CA ARG A 123 -4.94 -6.43 25.22
C ARG A 123 -4.59 -5.00 25.58
N ARG A 124 -3.39 -4.53 25.24
CA ARG A 124 -2.99 -3.13 25.49
C ARG A 124 -4.01 -2.13 24.94
N ASN A 125 -4.50 -2.37 23.73
CA ASN A 125 -5.48 -1.50 23.09
C ASN A 125 -6.86 -1.60 23.76
N LEU A 126 -7.26 -2.78 24.25
CA LEU A 126 -8.51 -2.93 25.03
C LEU A 126 -8.46 -2.25 26.39
N ASP A 127 -7.30 -2.25 27.06
CA ASP A 127 -7.11 -1.61 28.36
C ASP A 127 -7.18 -0.08 28.25
N ARG A 128 -6.74 0.48 27.11
CA ARG A 128 -6.65 1.93 26.87
C ARG A 128 -7.80 2.51 26.05
N LYS A 129 -8.75 1.68 25.62
CA LYS A 129 -9.86 2.13 24.77
C LYS A 129 -10.67 3.22 25.47
N VAL A 130 -11.21 4.13 24.68
CA VAL A 130 -12.22 5.10 25.10
C VAL A 130 -13.57 4.61 24.59
N GLU A 131 -14.57 4.58 25.46
CA GLU A 131 -15.94 4.25 25.07
C GLU A 131 -16.72 5.52 24.76
N SER A 132 -17.29 5.61 23.56
CA SER A 132 -18.16 6.73 23.18
C SER A 132 -19.16 6.27 22.14
N ARG A 133 -20.43 6.68 22.33
CA ARG A 133 -21.56 6.35 21.45
C ARG A 133 -21.72 4.83 21.21
N GLY A 134 -21.40 4.03 22.23
CA GLY A 134 -21.45 2.57 22.22
C GLY A 134 -20.29 1.90 21.47
N ALA A 135 -19.37 2.67 20.88
CA ALA A 135 -18.21 2.17 20.16
C ALA A 135 -16.94 2.26 21.02
N TRP A 136 -15.92 1.50 20.64
CA TRP A 136 -14.59 1.53 21.25
C TRP A 136 -13.59 2.25 20.34
N TRP A 137 -12.88 3.22 20.92
CA TRP A 137 -11.97 4.13 20.23
C TRP A 137 -10.56 4.00 20.78
N TYR A 138 -9.55 3.99 19.91
CA TYR A 138 -8.14 3.80 20.30
C TYR A 138 -7.35 5.08 20.07
N SER A 139 -7.00 5.75 21.18
CA SER A 139 -6.43 7.10 21.14
C SER A 139 -4.91 7.11 20.97
N TYR A 140 -4.45 8.18 20.34
CA TYR A 140 -3.05 8.57 20.26
C TYR A 140 -2.76 9.62 21.35
N PRO A 141 -1.80 9.38 22.25
CA PRO A 141 -1.55 10.23 23.43
C PRO A 141 -0.53 11.35 23.19
N PHE A 142 -0.29 11.75 21.95
CA PHE A 142 0.70 12.77 21.58
C PHE A 142 0.18 13.70 20.50
N ASP A 143 0.66 14.94 20.49
CA ASP A 143 0.30 15.90 19.46
C ASP A 143 1.02 15.61 18.15
N LEU A 144 0.28 15.70 17.04
CA LEU A 144 0.82 15.41 15.70
C LEU A 144 0.62 16.60 14.75
N PRO A 145 1.70 17.33 14.42
CA PRO A 145 1.69 18.30 13.34
C PRO A 145 1.44 17.64 11.98
N ARG A 146 0.55 18.24 11.21
CA ARG A 146 0.05 17.77 9.93
C ARG A 146 0.35 18.78 8.83
N CYS A 147 0.27 18.34 7.58
CA CYS A 147 0.95 19.06 6.51
C CYS A 147 0.24 20.36 6.07
N THR A 148 -0.99 20.58 6.51
CA THR A 148 -1.79 21.80 6.29
C THR A 148 -1.62 22.83 7.40
N GLY A 149 -0.69 22.62 8.34
CA GLY A 149 -0.59 23.43 9.56
C GLY A 149 -1.60 23.02 10.64
N LEU A 150 -2.45 22.02 10.36
CA LEU A 150 -3.26 21.34 11.36
C LEU A 150 -2.34 20.69 12.40
N VAL A 151 -2.75 20.72 13.67
CA VAL A 151 -2.13 19.91 14.73
C VAL A 151 -3.22 19.09 15.35
N LEU A 152 -3.10 17.77 15.28
CA LEU A 152 -3.98 16.87 16.01
C LEU A 152 -3.55 16.89 17.47
N GLN A 153 -4.40 17.45 18.33
CA GLN A 153 -4.16 17.52 19.77
C GLN A 153 -4.49 16.17 20.41
N ALA A 154 -3.66 15.72 21.34
CA ALA A 154 -3.94 14.51 22.12
C ALA A 154 -5.17 14.71 23.05
N PRO A 155 -6.03 13.70 23.22
CA PRO A 155 -6.07 12.46 22.46
C PRO A 155 -6.75 12.64 21.09
N TRP A 156 -6.17 12.08 20.04
CA TRP A 156 -6.78 11.97 18.71
C TRP A 156 -6.95 10.51 18.29
N TYR A 157 -7.72 10.27 17.22
CA TYR A 157 -8.12 8.92 16.75
C TYR A 157 -7.89 8.78 15.25
N SER A 158 -7.88 7.55 14.73
CA SER A 158 -7.59 7.29 13.31
C SER A 158 -8.43 6.15 12.76
N ALA A 159 -9.02 6.30 11.57
CA ALA A 159 -9.71 5.20 10.90
C ALA A 159 -8.76 4.02 10.62
N MET A 160 -7.49 4.31 10.32
CA MET A 160 -6.46 3.29 10.11
C MET A 160 -6.26 2.45 11.38
N ALA A 161 -6.14 3.11 12.54
CA ALA A 161 -6.06 2.43 13.83
C ALA A 161 -7.29 1.55 14.09
N GLN A 162 -8.50 2.11 13.89
CA GLN A 162 -9.74 1.37 14.09
C GLN A 162 -9.81 0.14 13.19
N GLY A 163 -9.45 0.24 11.90
CA GLY A 163 -9.52 -0.90 10.98
C GLY A 163 -8.42 -1.94 11.16
N GLU A 164 -7.19 -1.54 11.50
CA GLU A 164 -6.13 -2.51 11.79
C GLU A 164 -6.41 -3.29 13.08
N LEU A 165 -6.86 -2.61 14.14
CA LEU A 165 -7.29 -3.29 15.35
C LEU A 165 -8.52 -4.16 15.12
N LEU A 166 -9.47 -3.72 14.29
CA LEU A 166 -10.59 -4.56 13.88
C LEU A 166 -10.13 -5.86 13.20
N SER A 167 -9.14 -5.77 12.29
CA SER A 167 -8.53 -6.96 11.69
C SER A 167 -7.88 -7.86 12.74
N LEU A 168 -7.12 -7.28 13.67
CA LEU A 168 -6.44 -8.02 14.74
C LEU A 168 -7.45 -8.76 15.64
N PHE A 169 -8.51 -8.09 16.07
CA PHE A 169 -9.54 -8.71 16.91
C PHE A 169 -10.32 -9.80 16.19
N VAL A 170 -10.69 -9.57 14.93
CA VAL A 170 -11.35 -10.61 14.11
C VAL A 170 -10.47 -11.86 14.02
N ARG A 171 -9.18 -11.70 13.68
CA ARG A 171 -8.29 -12.84 13.51
C ARG A 171 -7.94 -13.52 14.83
N LEU A 172 -7.82 -12.77 15.92
CA LEU A 172 -7.69 -13.36 17.25
C LEU A 172 -8.91 -14.20 17.60
N TYR A 173 -10.13 -13.71 17.34
CA TYR A 173 -11.35 -14.48 17.53
C TYR A 173 -11.35 -15.78 16.71
N GLU A 174 -10.97 -15.72 15.43
CA GLU A 174 -10.89 -16.91 14.57
C GLU A 174 -9.88 -17.95 15.08
N VAL A 175 -8.77 -17.50 15.66
CA VAL A 175 -7.70 -18.37 16.16
C VAL A 175 -8.00 -18.94 17.53
N THR A 176 -8.56 -18.14 18.46
CA THR A 176 -8.72 -18.54 19.87
C THR A 176 -10.14 -18.94 20.24
N GLY A 177 -11.15 -18.54 19.46
CA GLY A 177 -12.57 -18.69 19.82
C GLY A 177 -13.02 -17.79 20.98
N ASP A 178 -12.16 -16.91 21.49
CA ASP A 178 -12.46 -16.09 22.68
C ASP A 178 -13.42 -14.93 22.34
N ALA A 179 -14.60 -14.95 22.97
CA ALA A 179 -15.66 -13.98 22.74
C ALA A 179 -15.28 -12.53 23.12
N THR A 180 -14.24 -12.31 23.93
CA THR A 180 -13.70 -10.96 24.17
C THR A 180 -13.25 -10.32 22.86
N TRP A 181 -12.59 -11.08 21.97
CA TRP A 181 -12.15 -10.56 20.68
C TRP A 181 -13.31 -10.29 19.73
N ARG A 182 -14.35 -11.13 19.78
CA ARG A 182 -15.58 -10.86 19.02
C ARG A 182 -16.26 -9.57 19.48
N THR A 183 -16.38 -9.37 20.79
CA THR A 183 -16.95 -8.15 21.38
C THR A 183 -16.14 -6.92 20.98
N ALA A 184 -14.80 -7.04 21.01
CA ALA A 184 -13.91 -5.99 20.55
C ALA A 184 -14.17 -5.64 19.09
N ALA A 185 -14.22 -6.64 18.20
CA ALA A 185 -14.51 -6.44 16.79
C ALA A 185 -15.85 -5.74 16.56
N ASP A 186 -16.93 -6.17 17.22
CA ASP A 186 -18.26 -5.56 17.07
C ASP A 186 -18.27 -4.08 17.53
N ARG A 187 -17.61 -3.77 18.66
CA ARG A 187 -17.53 -2.41 19.23
C ARG A 187 -16.60 -1.49 18.44
N THR A 188 -15.50 -2.01 17.90
CA THR A 188 -14.59 -1.27 17.00
C THR A 188 -15.28 -1.01 15.67
N PHE A 189 -15.94 -1.99 15.06
CA PHE A 189 -16.66 -1.82 13.80
C PHE A 189 -17.71 -0.70 13.89
N LEU A 190 -18.44 -0.63 15.01
CA LEU A 190 -19.41 0.44 15.25
C LEU A 190 -18.79 1.83 15.04
N SER A 191 -17.57 2.09 15.51
CA SER A 191 -16.88 3.39 15.37
C SER A 191 -16.77 3.87 13.92
N LEU A 192 -16.60 2.94 12.97
CA LEU A 192 -16.45 3.23 11.54
C LEU A 192 -17.79 3.57 10.87
N THR A 193 -18.92 3.28 11.54
CA THR A 193 -20.28 3.58 11.04
C THR A 193 -20.86 4.89 11.59
N LEU A 194 -20.13 5.54 12.50
CA LEU A 194 -20.56 6.76 13.17
C LEU A 194 -20.03 7.98 12.43
N GLY A 195 -20.94 8.90 12.09
CA GLY A 195 -20.57 10.18 11.49
C GLY A 195 -20.05 11.18 12.53
N PRO A 196 -19.53 12.33 12.05
CA PRO A 196 -18.94 13.34 12.92
C PRO A 196 -19.96 13.98 13.86
N GLN A 197 -19.52 14.26 15.09
CA GLN A 197 -20.26 15.03 16.08
C GLN A 197 -19.25 15.79 16.93
N LEU A 198 -19.50 17.08 17.15
CA LEU A 198 -18.57 17.94 17.91
C LEU A 198 -18.33 17.39 19.32
N GLY A 199 -17.06 17.45 19.76
CA GLY A 199 -16.66 17.07 21.11
C GLY A 199 -16.63 15.56 21.38
N VAL A 200 -16.90 14.71 20.38
CA VAL A 200 -16.78 13.25 20.49
C VAL A 200 -15.92 12.67 19.37
N PRO A 201 -15.30 11.49 19.56
CA PRO A 201 -14.48 10.87 18.53
C PRO A 201 -15.27 10.61 17.24
N TRP A 202 -14.61 10.80 16.10
CA TRP A 202 -15.10 10.45 14.78
C TRP A 202 -13.94 10.10 13.86
N VAL A 203 -14.17 9.18 12.93
CA VAL A 203 -13.17 8.77 11.92
C VAL A 203 -13.79 8.53 10.54
N SER A 204 -15.11 8.67 10.41
CA SER A 204 -15.83 8.45 9.15
C SER A 204 -16.68 9.67 8.84
N TRP A 205 -16.66 10.11 7.58
CA TRP A 205 -17.45 11.24 7.12
C TRP A 205 -17.68 11.17 5.61
N THR A 206 -18.70 11.88 5.13
CA THR A 206 -18.93 12.04 3.68
C THR A 206 -18.55 13.45 3.28
N ASP A 207 -17.72 13.58 2.24
CA ASP A 207 -17.33 14.88 1.73
C ASP A 207 -18.47 15.60 0.99
N THR A 208 -18.21 16.85 0.59
CA THR A 208 -19.18 17.69 -0.10
C THR A 208 -19.59 17.17 -1.47
N ASP A 209 -18.78 16.29 -2.07
CA ASP A 209 -19.05 15.68 -3.36
C ASP A 209 -19.83 14.35 -3.20
N GLY A 210 -20.17 13.97 -1.96
CA GLY A 210 -20.94 12.77 -1.65
C GLY A 210 -20.10 11.50 -1.49
N TYR A 211 -18.78 11.59 -1.33
CA TYR A 211 -17.90 10.42 -1.21
C TYR A 211 -17.49 10.14 0.23
N LEU A 212 -17.51 8.86 0.60
CA LEU A 212 -17.17 8.40 1.95
C LEU A 212 -15.65 8.40 2.17
N TRP A 213 -15.22 9.01 3.27
CA TRP A 213 -13.86 8.94 3.77
C TRP A 213 -13.80 8.25 5.12
N LEU A 214 -12.90 7.26 5.22
CA LEU A 214 -12.40 6.73 6.48
C LEU A 214 -11.09 7.46 6.78
N GLU A 215 -11.17 8.43 7.67
CA GLU A 215 -10.17 9.47 7.87
C GLU A 215 -9.01 9.00 8.77
N GLU A 216 -7.78 8.97 8.23
CA GLU A 216 -6.58 8.62 9.01
C GLU A 216 -6.27 9.69 10.07
N TYR A 217 -6.51 10.96 9.73
CA TYR A 217 -6.20 12.14 10.55
C TYR A 217 -7.42 13.07 10.65
N PRO A 218 -8.45 12.70 11.44
CA PRO A 218 -9.64 13.52 11.64
C PRO A 218 -9.31 14.76 12.46
N ASP A 219 -9.64 15.93 11.91
CA ASP A 219 -9.57 17.20 12.62
C ASP A 219 -10.65 17.24 13.71
N ASN A 220 -10.32 17.70 14.91
CA ASN A 220 -11.24 17.87 16.04
C ASN A 220 -10.81 19.14 16.81
N PRO A 221 -11.69 20.15 16.99
CA PRO A 221 -13.15 20.16 16.83
C PRO A 221 -13.69 20.39 15.41
N GLY A 222 -12.84 20.39 14.37
CA GLY A 222 -13.31 20.44 12.98
C GLY A 222 -14.11 19.20 12.55
N VAL A 223 -14.63 19.25 11.32
CA VAL A 223 -15.16 18.07 10.60
C VAL A 223 -14.53 18.07 9.20
N ARG A 224 -13.22 17.86 9.21
CA ARG A 224 -12.37 17.78 8.01
C ARG A 224 -11.26 16.79 8.29
N GLY A 225 -10.52 16.43 7.26
CA GLY A 225 -9.28 15.70 7.42
C GLY A 225 -8.42 15.80 6.17
N GLU A 226 -7.25 15.19 6.24
CA GLU A 226 -6.32 15.20 5.13
C GLU A 226 -6.79 14.34 3.95
N ARG A 227 -7.72 13.39 4.18
CA ARG A 227 -8.20 12.41 3.20
C ARG A 227 -7.04 11.59 2.65
N VAL A 228 -6.36 10.93 3.57
CA VAL A 228 -5.17 10.12 3.28
C VAL A 228 -5.58 8.78 2.67
N LEU A 229 -5.02 8.47 1.49
CA LEU A 229 -5.40 7.28 0.74
C LEU A 229 -5.03 6.00 1.50
N ASN A 230 -3.80 5.92 1.99
CA ASN A 230 -3.28 4.69 2.56
C ASN A 230 -4.07 4.27 3.82
N GLY A 231 -4.31 5.17 4.77
CA GLY A 231 -5.05 4.86 5.99
C GLY A 231 -6.51 4.53 5.74
N MET A 232 -7.15 5.18 4.76
CA MET A 232 -8.52 4.83 4.35
C MET A 232 -8.61 3.38 3.86
N ILE A 233 -7.64 2.93 3.05
CA ILE A 233 -7.65 1.56 2.52
C ILE A 233 -7.24 0.53 3.59
N TYR A 234 -6.36 0.88 4.54
CA TYR A 234 -6.12 0.04 5.70
C TYR A 234 -7.36 -0.09 6.59
N ALA A 235 -8.15 0.98 6.74
CA ALA A 235 -9.43 0.91 7.42
C ALA A 235 -10.41 -0.05 6.71
N PHE A 236 -10.47 0.01 5.37
CA PHE A 236 -11.25 -0.90 4.54
C PHE A 236 -10.88 -2.39 4.76
N TYR A 237 -9.61 -2.71 5.01
CA TYR A 237 -9.19 -4.09 5.32
C TYR A 237 -9.81 -4.62 6.61
N GLY A 238 -9.91 -3.78 7.66
CA GLY A 238 -10.62 -4.14 8.88
C GLY A 238 -12.10 -4.41 8.65
N VAL A 239 -12.74 -3.55 7.84
CA VAL A 239 -14.16 -3.73 7.48
C VAL A 239 -14.36 -5.04 6.70
N TYR A 240 -13.44 -5.39 5.81
CA TYR A 240 -13.46 -6.67 5.10
C TYR A 240 -13.34 -7.88 6.05
N ASP A 241 -12.36 -7.87 6.95
CA ASP A 241 -12.18 -8.96 7.92
C ASP A 241 -13.43 -9.11 8.80
N TYR A 242 -14.03 -8.01 9.24
CA TYR A 242 -15.29 -8.05 9.98
C TYR A 242 -16.46 -8.60 9.16
N TRP A 243 -16.61 -8.16 7.90
CA TRP A 243 -17.64 -8.69 7.00
C TRP A 243 -17.49 -10.21 6.79
N ARG A 244 -16.26 -10.71 6.70
CA ARG A 244 -15.98 -12.12 6.44
C ARG A 244 -16.58 -13.05 7.50
N ILE A 245 -16.57 -12.63 8.77
CA ILE A 245 -17.10 -13.42 9.89
C ILE A 245 -18.54 -13.06 10.30
N THR A 246 -19.07 -11.91 9.88
CA THR A 246 -20.40 -11.42 10.32
C THR A 246 -21.44 -11.34 9.21
N ARG A 247 -21.00 -11.18 7.96
CA ARG A 247 -21.85 -10.83 6.79
C ARG A 247 -22.68 -9.56 6.98
N ASP A 248 -22.25 -8.65 7.85
CA ASP A 248 -22.97 -7.42 8.15
C ASP A 248 -23.10 -6.54 6.89
N SER A 249 -24.33 -6.17 6.52
CA SER A 249 -24.63 -5.35 5.35
C SER A 249 -24.11 -3.90 5.47
N ARG A 250 -23.88 -3.42 6.70
CA ARG A 250 -23.23 -2.13 6.96
C ARG A 250 -21.76 -2.18 6.53
N ALA A 251 -21.10 -3.32 6.72
CA ALA A 251 -19.71 -3.50 6.28
C ALA A 251 -19.62 -3.51 4.75
N VAL A 252 -20.55 -4.19 4.08
CA VAL A 252 -20.68 -4.13 2.61
C VAL A 252 -20.86 -2.68 2.12
N SER A 253 -21.72 -1.91 2.79
CA SER A 253 -21.98 -0.52 2.42
C SER A 253 -20.76 0.38 2.59
N LEU A 254 -20.03 0.26 3.70
CA LEU A 254 -18.78 1.00 3.92
C LEU A 254 -17.72 0.61 2.89
N MET A 255 -17.56 -0.68 2.60
CA MET A 255 -16.60 -1.15 1.60
C MET A 255 -16.90 -0.57 0.22
N ASP A 256 -18.15 -0.66 -0.24
CA ASP A 256 -18.57 -0.11 -1.52
C ASP A 256 -18.34 1.41 -1.59
N GLY A 257 -18.73 2.14 -0.53
CA GLY A 257 -18.51 3.58 -0.44
C GLY A 257 -17.03 3.96 -0.52
N THR A 258 -16.17 3.28 0.25
CA THR A 258 -14.72 3.54 0.21
C THR A 258 -14.10 3.19 -1.14
N ALA A 259 -14.46 2.05 -1.74
CA ALA A 259 -13.97 1.67 -3.08
C ALA A 259 -14.43 2.67 -4.16
N THR A 260 -15.66 3.18 -4.05
CA THR A 260 -16.21 4.23 -4.90
C THR A 260 -15.41 5.54 -4.76
N THR A 261 -15.07 5.94 -3.53
CA THR A 261 -14.18 7.08 -3.27
C THR A 261 -12.79 6.89 -3.89
N VAL A 262 -12.19 5.70 -3.75
CA VAL A 262 -10.90 5.39 -4.40
C VAL A 262 -11.00 5.56 -5.92
N ARG A 263 -12.05 5.02 -6.54
CA ARG A 263 -12.30 5.16 -7.98
C ARG A 263 -12.38 6.62 -8.42
N ARG A 264 -13.00 7.47 -7.60
CA ARG A 264 -13.12 8.90 -7.88
C ARG A 264 -11.80 9.65 -7.74
N TYR A 265 -11.11 9.50 -6.61
CA TYR A 265 -10.01 10.40 -6.23
C TYR A 265 -8.62 9.94 -6.70
N VAL A 266 -8.39 8.64 -6.91
CA VAL A 266 -7.09 8.15 -7.38
C VAL A 266 -6.70 8.78 -8.72
N PRO A 267 -7.48 8.63 -9.80
CA PRO A 267 -7.11 9.22 -11.09
C PRO A 267 -7.23 10.76 -11.10
N ALA A 268 -8.23 11.32 -10.42
CA ALA A 268 -8.56 12.74 -10.53
C ALA A 268 -7.67 13.66 -9.67
N THR A 269 -7.11 13.15 -8.57
CA THR A 269 -6.45 14.03 -7.58
C THR A 269 -5.16 13.47 -7.00
N LEU A 270 -5.08 12.16 -6.77
CA LEU A 270 -3.94 11.54 -6.08
C LEU A 270 -2.83 11.10 -7.04
N ARG A 271 -3.18 10.70 -8.26
CA ARG A 271 -2.21 10.38 -9.30
C ARG A 271 -1.45 11.64 -9.72
N VAL A 272 -0.14 11.48 -9.92
CA VAL A 272 0.71 12.48 -10.56
C VAL A 272 1.38 11.79 -11.74
N PRO A 273 0.95 12.06 -12.99
CA PRO A 273 1.52 11.39 -14.16
C PRO A 273 3.04 11.50 -14.19
N GLN A 274 3.72 10.38 -14.44
CA GLN A 274 5.18 10.29 -14.43
C GLN A 274 5.84 10.73 -13.11
N TRP A 275 5.15 10.59 -11.97
CA TRP A 275 5.74 10.82 -10.65
C TRP A 275 5.08 9.98 -9.56
N ALA A 276 5.63 10.03 -8.35
CA ALA A 276 5.00 9.41 -7.20
C ALA A 276 3.64 10.06 -6.93
N SER A 277 2.64 9.25 -6.60
CA SER A 277 1.31 9.71 -6.20
C SER A 277 1.36 10.55 -4.93
N ARG A 278 0.43 11.50 -4.82
CA ARG A 278 0.21 12.27 -3.60
C ARG A 278 -0.23 11.36 -2.46
N TYR A 279 0.17 11.73 -1.25
CA TYR A 279 -0.15 11.03 -0.02
C TYR A 279 -1.64 11.14 0.34
N SER A 280 -2.21 12.33 0.15
CA SER A 280 -3.60 12.63 0.49
C SER A 280 -4.18 13.70 -0.41
N VAL A 281 -5.50 13.90 -0.35
CA VAL A 281 -6.18 14.96 -1.12
C VAL A 281 -5.87 16.34 -0.53
N GLY A 282 -5.84 16.46 0.80
CA GLY A 282 -5.52 17.70 1.51
C GLY A 282 -4.04 18.05 1.49
N CYS A 283 -3.17 17.09 1.19
CA CYS A 283 -1.73 17.23 1.16
C CYS A 283 -1.13 16.83 -0.18
N ALA A 284 -0.84 17.81 -1.04
CA ALA A 284 -0.26 17.54 -2.35
C ALA A 284 1.21 17.05 -2.34
N ARG A 285 1.73 16.60 -1.19
CA ARG A 285 3.07 16.01 -1.06
C ARG A 285 3.06 14.55 -1.52
N SER A 286 4.13 14.16 -2.20
CA SER A 286 4.31 12.78 -2.68
C SER A 286 5.52 12.17 -2.00
N TYR A 287 5.37 10.95 -1.51
CA TYR A 287 6.45 10.19 -0.90
C TYR A 287 6.64 8.90 -1.71
N PRO A 288 7.82 8.68 -2.33
CA PRO A 288 8.05 7.49 -3.15
C PRO A 288 7.80 6.16 -2.44
N SER A 289 8.02 6.10 -1.12
CA SER A 289 7.68 4.93 -0.30
C SER A 289 6.17 4.67 -0.29
N TYR A 290 5.36 5.69 0.04
CA TYR A 290 3.89 5.60 0.04
C TYR A 290 3.29 5.32 -1.34
N HIS A 291 3.94 5.77 -2.41
CA HIS A 291 3.48 5.42 -3.75
C HIS A 291 3.43 3.91 -3.99
N GLN A 292 4.44 3.18 -3.51
CA GLN A 292 4.46 1.71 -3.62
C GLN A 292 3.33 1.07 -2.80
N VAL A 293 3.00 1.68 -1.66
CA VAL A 293 1.86 1.28 -0.82
C VAL A 293 0.56 1.43 -1.59
N HIS A 294 0.34 2.60 -2.21
CA HIS A 294 -0.84 2.86 -3.00
C HIS A 294 -0.97 1.85 -4.15
N THR A 295 0.11 1.54 -4.86
CA THR A 295 0.12 0.52 -5.90
C THR A 295 -0.30 -0.85 -5.39
N GLN A 296 0.24 -1.32 -4.26
CA GLN A 296 -0.15 -2.61 -3.67
C GLN A 296 -1.59 -2.60 -3.15
N GLN A 297 -2.02 -1.49 -2.57
CA GLN A 297 -3.38 -1.33 -2.09
C GLN A 297 -4.40 -1.39 -3.23
N MET A 298 -4.07 -0.87 -4.41
CA MET A 298 -4.89 -1.02 -5.61
C MET A 298 -5.01 -2.49 -6.05
N LEU A 299 -3.93 -3.27 -5.99
CA LEU A 299 -4.00 -4.72 -6.27
C LEU A 299 -4.85 -5.46 -5.22
N ALA A 300 -4.73 -5.09 -3.95
CA ALA A 300 -5.56 -5.66 -2.89
C ALA A 300 -7.05 -5.31 -3.06
N LEU A 301 -7.39 -4.08 -3.46
CA LEU A 301 -8.77 -3.70 -3.77
C LEU A 301 -9.31 -4.50 -4.96
N HIS A 302 -8.50 -4.71 -6.00
CA HIS A 302 -8.88 -5.61 -7.10
C HIS A 302 -9.19 -7.01 -6.58
N GLN A 303 -8.35 -7.56 -5.71
CA GLN A 303 -8.56 -8.88 -5.14
C GLN A 303 -9.81 -8.97 -4.25
N LEU A 304 -10.07 -7.95 -3.44
CA LEU A 304 -11.18 -7.96 -2.48
C LEU A 304 -12.53 -7.64 -3.13
N THR A 305 -12.55 -7.02 -4.31
CA THR A 305 -13.79 -6.61 -5.01
C THR A 305 -14.00 -7.32 -6.35
N HIS A 306 -12.96 -7.94 -6.91
CA HIS A 306 -12.85 -8.42 -8.29
C HIS A 306 -13.01 -7.31 -9.36
N ALA A 307 -12.95 -6.03 -8.98
CA ALA A 307 -13.09 -4.94 -9.94
C ALA A 307 -11.76 -4.67 -10.65
N GLY A 308 -11.74 -4.86 -11.98
CA GLY A 308 -10.54 -4.70 -12.81
C GLY A 308 -9.94 -3.29 -12.81
N VAL A 309 -10.76 -2.26 -12.55
CA VAL A 309 -10.33 -0.85 -12.50
C VAL A 309 -9.22 -0.61 -11.48
N PHE A 310 -9.24 -1.27 -10.33
CA PHE A 310 -8.18 -1.09 -9.33
C PHE A 310 -6.87 -1.72 -9.79
N ALA A 311 -6.89 -2.87 -10.47
CA ALA A 311 -5.68 -3.42 -11.06
C ALA A 311 -5.10 -2.50 -12.15
N ALA A 312 -5.96 -1.86 -12.94
CA ALA A 312 -5.53 -0.85 -13.91
C ALA A 312 -4.87 0.37 -13.24
N TYR A 313 -5.40 0.85 -12.11
CA TYR A 313 -4.74 1.91 -11.34
C TYR A 313 -3.39 1.47 -10.80
N ALA A 314 -3.25 0.22 -10.32
CA ALA A 314 -1.96 -0.30 -9.89
C ALA A 314 -0.93 -0.23 -11.03
N ASP A 315 -1.32 -0.67 -12.24
CA ASP A 315 -0.43 -0.67 -13.41
C ASP A 315 0.02 0.74 -13.78
N VAL A 316 -0.89 1.70 -13.76
CA VAL A 316 -0.58 3.09 -14.10
C VAL A 316 0.30 3.74 -13.03
N LEU A 317 0.00 3.54 -11.75
CA LEU A 317 0.85 4.02 -10.66
C LEU A 317 2.26 3.43 -10.80
N ARG A 318 2.38 2.12 -11.03
CA ARG A 318 3.69 1.48 -11.27
C ARG A 318 4.44 2.08 -12.47
N ALA A 319 3.75 2.48 -13.53
CA ALA A 319 4.36 3.16 -14.67
C ALA A 319 4.79 4.59 -14.34
N ASP A 320 4.00 5.31 -13.52
CA ASP A 320 4.27 6.67 -13.09
C ASP A 320 5.55 6.73 -12.23
N TYR A 321 5.77 5.80 -11.28
CA TYR A 321 7.01 5.76 -10.51
C TYR A 321 7.47 4.35 -10.09
N PRO A 322 8.71 3.94 -10.41
CA PRO A 322 9.20 2.60 -10.13
C PRO A 322 9.48 2.36 -8.63
N TYR A 323 9.46 1.09 -8.21
CA TYR A 323 9.98 0.69 -6.90
C TYR A 323 11.48 1.01 -6.80
N PRO A 324 11.92 1.92 -5.91
CA PRO A 324 13.29 2.44 -5.96
C PRO A 324 14.38 1.41 -5.68
N PRO A 325 14.35 0.64 -4.57
CA PRO A 325 15.43 -0.29 -4.29
C PRO A 325 15.42 -1.44 -5.30
N VAL A 326 16.57 -1.72 -5.90
CA VAL A 326 16.79 -2.94 -6.68
C VAL A 326 18.10 -3.56 -6.23
N ASP A 327 18.24 -4.86 -6.43
CA ASP A 327 19.51 -5.56 -6.34
C ASP A 327 19.60 -6.41 -7.60
N GLY A 328 20.41 -5.98 -8.57
CA GLY A 328 20.44 -6.64 -9.86
C GLY A 328 21.56 -6.17 -10.77
N ILE A 329 21.83 -7.00 -11.77
CA ILE A 329 22.86 -6.78 -12.77
C ILE A 329 22.26 -5.97 -13.92
N VAL A 330 22.84 -4.81 -14.20
CA VAL A 330 22.57 -4.04 -15.42
C VAL A 330 23.55 -4.49 -16.49
N TRP A 331 23.01 -4.95 -17.62
CA TRP A 331 23.77 -5.22 -18.82
C TRP A 331 23.98 -3.94 -19.61
N PHE A 332 25.15 -3.81 -20.21
CA PHE A 332 25.53 -2.74 -21.12
C PHE A 332 25.97 -3.39 -22.43
N GLY A 333 25.29 -3.08 -23.53
CA GLY A 333 25.76 -3.48 -24.85
C GLY A 333 26.94 -2.64 -25.34
N PRO A 334 27.57 -3.03 -26.46
CA PRO A 334 28.61 -2.23 -27.10
C PRO A 334 28.11 -0.82 -27.44
N GLY A 335 29.03 0.14 -27.43
CA GLY A 335 28.78 1.55 -27.75
C GLY A 335 28.96 2.49 -26.56
N SER A 336 28.52 3.74 -26.76
CA SER A 336 28.68 4.83 -25.81
C SER A 336 27.63 4.79 -24.71
N HIS A 337 28.07 4.94 -23.47
CA HIS A 337 27.20 5.05 -22.29
C HIS A 337 27.58 6.28 -21.49
N VAL A 338 26.57 6.99 -20.99
CA VAL A 338 26.73 8.18 -20.15
C VAL A 338 26.01 7.96 -18.83
N ALA A 339 26.70 8.24 -17.74
CA ALA A 339 26.13 8.32 -16.41
C ALA A 339 26.13 9.76 -15.91
N TYR A 340 25.15 10.09 -15.08
CA TYR A 340 24.89 11.45 -14.60
C TYR A 340 24.83 11.49 -13.08
N GLN A 341 25.17 12.63 -12.51
CA GLN A 341 24.72 13.03 -11.18
C GLN A 341 23.64 14.10 -11.34
N PHE A 342 22.61 14.02 -10.52
CA PHE A 342 21.48 14.96 -10.55
C PHE A 342 21.37 15.73 -9.24
N ASP A 343 20.97 17.00 -9.32
CA ASP A 343 20.45 17.72 -8.16
C ASP A 343 19.02 17.25 -7.80
N ALA A 344 18.45 17.79 -6.72
CA ALA A 344 17.09 17.45 -6.28
C ALA A 344 15.99 17.83 -7.29
N ALA A 345 16.27 18.73 -8.22
CA ALA A 345 15.35 19.13 -9.30
C ALA A 345 15.54 18.29 -10.58
N GLY A 346 16.48 17.34 -10.58
CA GLY A 346 16.80 16.51 -11.74
C GLY A 346 17.73 17.19 -12.76
N ARG A 347 18.39 18.31 -12.42
CA ARG A 347 19.39 18.93 -13.31
C ARG A 347 20.70 18.16 -13.24
N VAL A 348 21.37 18.02 -14.39
CA VAL A 348 22.70 17.37 -14.44
C VAL A 348 23.72 18.28 -13.79
N VAL A 349 24.41 17.77 -12.77
CA VAL A 349 25.51 18.47 -12.09
C VAL A 349 26.87 17.88 -12.43
N ALA A 350 26.91 16.62 -12.86
CA ALA A 350 28.10 15.98 -13.40
C ALA A 350 27.71 14.87 -14.38
N GLN A 351 28.61 14.53 -15.29
CA GLN A 351 28.45 13.40 -16.19
C GLN A 351 29.78 12.68 -16.43
N LYS A 352 29.69 11.39 -16.77
CA LYS A 352 30.83 10.55 -17.13
C LYS A 352 30.44 9.65 -18.29
N SER A 353 31.33 9.52 -19.27
CA SER A 353 31.07 8.71 -20.47
C SER A 353 32.11 7.62 -20.63
N ILE A 354 31.68 6.47 -21.13
CA ILE A 354 32.56 5.37 -21.56
C ILE A 354 32.11 4.88 -22.94
N ASN A 355 33.03 4.24 -23.66
CA ASN A 355 32.70 3.49 -24.87
C ASN A 355 33.09 2.02 -24.67
N LEU A 356 32.14 1.11 -24.86
CA LEU A 356 32.35 -0.33 -24.70
C LEU A 356 32.45 -1.00 -26.08
N ILE A 357 33.47 -1.83 -26.30
CA ILE A 357 33.62 -2.60 -27.56
C ILE A 357 32.90 -3.95 -27.53
N ARG A 358 32.43 -4.38 -26.36
CA ARG A 358 31.71 -5.64 -26.12
C ARG A 358 30.71 -5.46 -24.98
N PHE A 359 29.84 -6.43 -24.77
CA PHE A 359 28.95 -6.44 -23.60
C PHE A 359 29.74 -6.37 -22.30
N SER A 360 29.18 -5.65 -21.33
CA SER A 360 29.69 -5.53 -19.96
C SER A 360 28.53 -5.49 -18.97
N THR A 361 28.83 -5.66 -17.69
CA THR A 361 27.84 -5.65 -16.61
C THR A 361 28.32 -4.83 -15.43
N ALA A 362 27.38 -4.24 -14.69
CA ALA A 362 27.60 -3.66 -13.38
C ALA A 362 26.33 -3.80 -12.54
N THR A 363 26.42 -3.68 -11.22
CA THR A 363 25.26 -3.83 -10.34
C THR A 363 24.60 -2.49 -10.08
N ALA A 364 23.28 -2.46 -10.03
CA ALA A 364 22.50 -1.30 -9.60
C ALA A 364 21.84 -1.56 -8.25
N ASP A 365 21.78 -0.53 -7.41
CA ASP A 365 21.11 -0.56 -6.11
C ASP A 365 19.81 0.26 -6.09
N GLN A 366 19.56 1.08 -7.11
CA GLN A 366 18.32 1.81 -7.29
C GLN A 366 17.83 1.84 -8.74
N ARG A 367 16.51 1.80 -8.93
CA ARG A 367 15.78 2.11 -10.17
C ARG A 367 14.78 3.22 -9.87
N VAL A 368 15.11 4.46 -10.21
CA VAL A 368 14.33 5.66 -9.83
C VAL A 368 13.90 6.44 -11.06
N ARG A 369 12.77 7.14 -10.94
CA ARG A 369 12.44 8.18 -11.91
C ARG A 369 13.10 9.49 -11.49
N VAL A 370 13.83 10.09 -12.42
CA VAL A 370 14.43 11.42 -12.28
C VAL A 370 13.51 12.43 -12.95
N ALA A 371 13.21 13.53 -12.25
CA ALA A 371 12.29 14.57 -12.73
C ALA A 371 12.73 15.09 -14.10
N GLY A 372 11.81 15.08 -15.07
CA GLY A 372 12.08 15.51 -16.45
C GLY A 372 13.03 14.62 -17.26
N ARG A 373 13.49 13.48 -16.72
CA ARG A 373 14.51 12.63 -17.38
C ARG A 373 14.16 11.16 -17.50
N GLY A 374 13.03 10.73 -16.94
CA GLY A 374 12.61 9.32 -17.03
C GLY A 374 13.33 8.42 -16.04
N VAL A 375 13.28 7.11 -16.28
CA VAL A 375 13.78 6.09 -15.35
C VAL A 375 15.29 5.91 -15.52
N HIS A 376 16.00 5.81 -14.39
CA HIS A 376 17.44 5.61 -14.31
C HIS A 376 17.79 4.54 -13.29
N TYR A 377 18.92 3.87 -13.51
CA TYR A 377 19.56 2.99 -12.55
C TYR A 377 20.68 3.73 -11.83
N ARG A 378 20.72 3.70 -10.49
CA ARG A 378 21.90 4.09 -9.73
C ARG A 378 22.86 2.92 -9.71
N MET A 379 24.07 3.13 -10.19
CA MET A 379 25.09 2.09 -10.24
C MET A 379 25.76 1.96 -8.87
N ALA A 380 25.77 0.75 -8.32
CA ALA A 380 26.39 0.45 -7.03
C ALA A 380 27.91 0.20 -7.17
N ASN A 381 28.38 -0.22 -8.35
CA ASN A 381 29.78 -0.52 -8.60
C ASN A 381 30.24 -0.12 -10.03
N GLY A 382 31.50 -0.44 -10.31
CA GLY A 382 32.12 -0.20 -11.62
C GLY A 382 32.44 1.28 -11.87
N VAL A 383 32.72 1.59 -13.13
CA VAL A 383 33.18 2.94 -13.54
C VAL A 383 32.15 4.06 -13.30
N PHE A 384 30.88 3.69 -13.11
CA PHE A 384 29.76 4.60 -12.86
C PHE A 384 29.25 4.54 -11.42
N ALA A 385 29.97 3.91 -10.47
CA ALA A 385 29.54 3.80 -9.08
C ALA A 385 29.08 5.16 -8.50
N GLY A 386 27.89 5.17 -7.90
CA GLY A 386 27.23 6.37 -7.36
C GLY A 386 26.56 7.28 -8.39
N MET A 387 26.66 6.98 -9.69
CA MET A 387 26.03 7.75 -10.77
C MET A 387 24.82 7.03 -11.36
N PHE A 388 24.00 7.77 -12.08
CA PHE A 388 22.75 7.31 -12.69
C PHE A 388 22.88 7.12 -14.19
N VAL A 389 22.49 5.95 -14.69
CA VAL A 389 22.41 5.65 -16.13
C VAL A 389 20.94 5.49 -16.53
N ALA A 390 20.53 6.07 -17.65
CA ALA A 390 19.12 5.99 -18.08
C ALA A 390 18.70 4.54 -18.36
N GLU A 391 17.44 4.18 -18.20
CA GLU A 391 16.97 2.86 -18.63
C GLU A 391 16.87 2.77 -20.16
N ASP A 392 17.36 1.68 -20.76
CA ASP A 392 17.25 1.41 -22.20
C ASP A 392 17.08 -0.11 -22.41
N ALA A 393 15.87 -0.54 -22.75
CA ALA A 393 15.53 -1.96 -22.90
C ALA A 393 16.20 -2.68 -24.09
N GLN A 394 17.00 -1.98 -24.90
CA GLN A 394 17.76 -2.56 -26.02
C GLN A 394 19.25 -2.62 -25.70
N ASN A 395 19.81 -1.58 -25.10
CA ASN A 395 21.26 -1.46 -24.90
C ASN A 395 21.71 -1.37 -23.44
N ARG A 396 20.79 -1.11 -22.50
CA ARG A 396 21.09 -0.99 -21.08
C ARG A 396 19.92 -1.35 -20.16
N TRP A 397 19.84 -2.60 -19.75
CA TRP A 397 18.70 -3.13 -19.00
C TRP A 397 19.12 -3.85 -17.72
N LEU A 398 18.25 -3.79 -16.71
CA LEU A 398 18.34 -4.60 -15.51
C LEU A 398 17.89 -6.04 -15.82
N ALA A 399 18.80 -7.00 -15.72
CA ALA A 399 18.50 -8.41 -15.94
C ALA A 399 17.79 -9.01 -14.73
N GLY A 400 16.70 -9.75 -15.00
CA GLY A 400 15.85 -10.31 -13.98
C GLY A 400 14.37 -10.01 -14.19
N LYS A 401 13.57 -10.42 -13.21
CA LYS A 401 12.15 -10.06 -13.07
C LYS A 401 11.97 -9.12 -11.88
N PHE A 402 11.50 -7.92 -12.14
CA PHE A 402 11.30 -6.88 -11.14
C PHE A 402 9.88 -6.32 -11.17
N VAL A 403 9.42 -5.85 -10.01
CA VAL A 403 8.13 -5.15 -9.83
C VAL A 403 6.95 -5.94 -10.40
N GLU A 404 6.87 -7.22 -10.01
CA GLU A 404 5.79 -8.12 -10.38
C GLU A 404 4.48 -7.71 -9.72
N HIS A 405 3.45 -7.54 -10.54
CA HIS A 405 2.06 -7.45 -10.12
C HIS A 405 1.40 -8.79 -10.41
N THR A 406 0.86 -9.43 -9.37
CA THR A 406 0.00 -10.62 -9.50
C THR A 406 -1.46 -10.19 -9.44
N TYR A 407 -2.30 -10.81 -10.26
CA TYR A 407 -3.73 -10.50 -10.31
C TYR A 407 -4.54 -11.71 -9.87
N ALA A 408 -5.37 -11.49 -8.86
CA ALA A 408 -6.38 -12.42 -8.40
C ALA A 408 -7.69 -11.63 -8.28
N PRO A 409 -8.74 -11.92 -9.07
CA PRO A 409 -8.78 -12.88 -10.18
C PRO A 409 -7.83 -12.50 -11.31
N THR A 410 -7.57 -13.46 -12.21
CA THR A 410 -6.80 -13.19 -13.43
C THR A 410 -7.51 -12.16 -14.31
N ARG A 411 -6.73 -11.34 -15.02
CA ARG A 411 -7.27 -10.30 -15.92
C ARG A 411 -7.32 -10.78 -17.36
N LEU A 412 -8.16 -10.17 -18.18
CA LEU A 412 -8.21 -10.45 -19.62
C LEU A 412 -7.23 -9.55 -20.38
N LEU A 413 -6.28 -10.19 -21.07
CA LEU A 413 -5.44 -9.56 -22.08
C LEU A 413 -6.09 -9.78 -23.45
N THR A 414 -6.54 -8.69 -24.08
CA THR A 414 -6.93 -8.68 -25.48
C THR A 414 -5.68 -8.63 -26.35
N VAL A 415 -5.64 -9.52 -27.34
CA VAL A 415 -4.56 -9.64 -28.32
C VAL A 415 -5.16 -9.29 -29.68
N GLU A 416 -4.86 -8.10 -30.19
CA GLU A 416 -5.29 -7.64 -31.51
C GLU A 416 -4.63 -8.45 -32.65
N PRO A 417 -5.14 -8.37 -33.89
CA PRO A 417 -4.48 -9.00 -35.03
C PRO A 417 -3.04 -8.53 -35.17
N GLY A 418 -2.10 -9.47 -35.25
CA GLY A 418 -0.68 -9.15 -35.23
C GLY A 418 0.20 -10.35 -34.95
N THR A 419 1.51 -10.14 -35.03
CA THR A 419 2.50 -11.17 -34.72
C THR A 419 3.23 -10.81 -33.43
N TYR A 420 3.16 -11.70 -32.44
CA TYR A 420 3.76 -11.49 -31.13
C TYR A 420 4.75 -12.59 -30.81
N THR A 421 5.79 -12.26 -30.04
CA THR A 421 6.82 -13.22 -29.63
C THR A 421 6.93 -13.22 -28.10
N GLY A 422 6.67 -14.37 -27.49
CA GLY A 422 6.92 -14.63 -26.08
C GLY A 422 8.26 -15.31 -25.85
N TYR A 423 8.83 -15.14 -24.65
CA TYR A 423 10.14 -15.67 -24.28
C TYR A 423 10.06 -16.49 -22.98
N ALA A 424 10.75 -17.63 -22.98
CA ALA A 424 10.98 -18.45 -21.80
C ALA A 424 12.38 -18.17 -21.25
N TYR A 425 12.52 -18.18 -19.93
CA TYR A 425 13.74 -17.79 -19.24
C TYR A 425 14.19 -18.87 -18.27
N ASP A 426 15.51 -19.05 -18.14
CA ASP A 426 16.09 -19.88 -17.08
C ASP A 426 16.13 -19.15 -15.72
N SER A 427 16.70 -19.81 -14.70
CA SER A 427 16.85 -19.22 -13.36
C SER A 427 17.79 -18.01 -13.31
N ARG A 428 18.59 -17.78 -14.36
CA ARG A 428 19.49 -16.62 -14.53
C ARG A 428 18.88 -15.56 -15.44
N TRP A 429 17.60 -15.72 -15.82
CA TRP A 429 16.88 -14.84 -16.73
C TRP A 429 17.52 -14.72 -18.12
N GLN A 430 18.24 -15.75 -18.56
CA GLN A 430 18.67 -15.90 -19.95
C GLN A 430 17.53 -16.48 -20.77
N VAL A 431 17.37 -16.02 -22.01
CA VAL A 431 16.37 -16.56 -22.93
C VAL A 431 16.76 -17.98 -23.30
N VAL A 432 15.92 -18.96 -22.96
CA VAL A 432 16.11 -20.38 -23.31
C VAL A 432 15.10 -20.89 -24.33
N GLY A 433 14.13 -20.05 -24.69
CA GLY A 433 13.17 -20.34 -25.74
C GLY A 433 12.40 -19.11 -26.16
N SER A 434 11.94 -19.10 -27.40
CA SER A 434 10.99 -18.12 -27.91
C SER A 434 9.81 -18.84 -28.57
N LYS A 435 8.67 -18.16 -28.63
CA LYS A 435 7.51 -18.64 -29.36
C LYS A 435 6.85 -17.45 -30.05
N THR A 436 6.71 -17.53 -31.37
CA THR A 436 6.09 -16.49 -32.19
C THR A 436 4.77 -16.98 -32.75
N VAL A 437 3.70 -16.20 -32.58
CA VAL A 437 2.35 -16.54 -33.05
C VAL A 437 1.75 -15.34 -33.77
N THR A 438 1.18 -15.59 -34.94
CA THR A 438 0.37 -14.61 -35.69
C THR A 438 -1.10 -14.85 -35.40
N PHE A 439 -1.78 -13.82 -34.91
CA PHE A 439 -3.22 -13.82 -34.67
C PHE A 439 -3.89 -13.12 -35.87
N PRO A 440 -4.70 -13.84 -36.67
CA PRO A 440 -5.38 -13.24 -37.83
C PRO A 440 -6.61 -12.40 -37.44
N ARG A 441 -7.07 -12.52 -36.19
CA ARG A 441 -8.21 -11.82 -35.60
C ARG A 441 -7.93 -11.57 -34.11
N ALA A 442 -8.67 -10.65 -33.51
CA ALA A 442 -8.58 -10.41 -32.07
C ALA A 442 -8.82 -11.70 -31.26
N SER A 443 -8.06 -11.87 -30.19
CA SER A 443 -8.11 -13.01 -29.28
C SER A 443 -8.00 -12.54 -27.83
N GLY A 444 -8.18 -13.46 -26.88
CA GLY A 444 -8.12 -13.18 -25.45
C GLY A 444 -7.28 -14.20 -24.71
N ALA A 445 -6.53 -13.75 -23.72
CA ALA A 445 -5.74 -14.60 -22.85
C ALA A 445 -5.85 -14.14 -21.39
N PHE A 446 -5.90 -15.09 -20.45
CA PHE A 446 -5.91 -14.76 -19.03
C PHE A 446 -4.50 -14.48 -18.52
N LEU A 447 -4.35 -13.34 -17.84
CA LEU A 447 -3.11 -12.83 -17.27
C LEU A 447 -3.11 -13.06 -15.76
N GLY A 448 -2.13 -13.83 -15.28
CA GLY A 448 -1.92 -14.05 -13.84
C GLY A 448 -0.98 -13.02 -13.23
N ALA A 449 -0.04 -12.49 -14.02
CA ALA A 449 0.90 -11.49 -13.55
C ALA A 449 1.46 -10.62 -14.68
N SER A 450 2.05 -9.48 -14.33
CA SER A 450 2.89 -8.68 -15.21
C SER A 450 4.13 -8.19 -14.46
N ALA A 451 5.27 -8.10 -15.14
CA ALA A 451 6.53 -7.69 -14.52
C ALA A 451 7.47 -7.05 -15.53
N TRP A 452 8.47 -6.32 -15.04
CA TRP A 452 9.61 -5.92 -15.87
C TRP A 452 10.57 -7.09 -15.96
N VAL A 453 10.63 -7.73 -17.13
CA VAL A 453 11.51 -8.87 -17.41
C VAL A 453 12.60 -8.41 -18.37
N ASN A 454 13.86 -8.46 -17.93
CA ASN A 454 15.02 -7.95 -18.67
C ASN A 454 14.79 -6.55 -19.27
N GLY A 455 14.32 -5.62 -18.44
CA GLY A 455 14.05 -4.23 -18.81
C GLY A 455 12.80 -3.99 -19.67
N ARG A 456 11.97 -5.01 -19.95
CA ARG A 456 10.72 -4.86 -20.70
C ARG A 456 9.52 -5.26 -19.85
N LEU A 457 8.51 -4.38 -19.77
CA LEU A 457 7.21 -4.78 -19.24
C LEU A 457 6.71 -5.99 -20.04
N SER A 458 6.35 -7.05 -19.33
CA SER A 458 5.96 -8.33 -19.92
C SER A 458 4.79 -8.94 -19.15
N TYR A 459 4.01 -9.73 -19.85
CA TYR A 459 2.77 -10.35 -19.40
C TYR A 459 2.96 -11.86 -19.20
N GLN A 460 2.55 -12.37 -18.05
CA GLN A 460 2.49 -13.81 -17.77
C GLN A 460 1.09 -14.32 -18.13
N VAL A 461 1.02 -15.02 -19.25
CA VAL A 461 -0.20 -15.70 -19.68
C VAL A 461 -0.36 -17.01 -18.90
N THR A 462 -1.56 -17.27 -18.39
CA THR A 462 -1.87 -18.42 -17.52
C THR A 462 -2.50 -19.60 -18.23
N ALA A 463 -2.89 -19.45 -19.50
CA ALA A 463 -3.47 -20.52 -20.31
C ALA A 463 -3.23 -20.27 -21.81
N GLY A 464 -3.26 -21.34 -22.61
CA GLY A 464 -3.14 -21.26 -24.08
C GLY A 464 -1.69 -21.21 -24.59
N THR A 465 -1.51 -20.68 -25.80
CA THR A 465 -0.27 -20.85 -26.59
C THR A 465 1.00 -20.31 -25.92
N TYR A 466 0.88 -19.24 -25.13
CA TYR A 466 1.99 -18.61 -24.41
C TYR A 466 2.19 -19.11 -22.98
N LEU A 467 1.52 -20.20 -22.57
CA LEU A 467 1.77 -20.81 -21.26
C LEU A 467 3.26 -21.16 -21.11
N GLY A 468 3.89 -20.69 -20.03
CA GLY A 468 5.33 -20.84 -19.78
C GLY A 468 6.22 -19.78 -20.43
N TYR A 469 5.66 -18.84 -21.19
CA TYR A 469 6.37 -17.73 -21.82
C TYR A 469 5.90 -16.39 -21.23
N TRP A 470 6.82 -15.43 -21.12
CA TRP A 470 6.49 -14.04 -20.87
C TRP A 470 6.35 -13.31 -22.20
N LEU A 471 5.23 -12.62 -22.38
CA LEU A 471 4.92 -11.88 -23.59
C LEU A 471 5.25 -10.39 -23.37
N PRO A 472 6.30 -9.83 -23.99
CA PRO A 472 6.63 -8.42 -23.84
C PRO A 472 5.47 -7.53 -24.31
N ALA A 473 5.22 -6.45 -23.56
CA ALA A 473 4.24 -5.45 -23.93
C ALA A 473 4.56 -4.88 -25.31
N ALA A 474 3.55 -4.81 -26.16
CA ALA A 474 3.65 -4.37 -27.54
C ALA A 474 2.31 -3.75 -27.98
N PRO A 475 2.31 -2.89 -29.02
CA PRO A 475 1.07 -2.42 -29.63
C PRO A 475 0.12 -3.57 -29.97
N GLY A 476 -1.17 -3.42 -29.63
CA GLY A 476 -2.19 -4.46 -29.81
C GLY A 476 -2.32 -5.47 -28.65
N LEU A 477 -1.49 -5.39 -27.62
CA LEU A 477 -1.71 -6.11 -26.36
C LEU A 477 -2.36 -5.17 -25.34
N VAL A 478 -3.66 -5.34 -25.11
CA VAL A 478 -4.49 -4.41 -24.33
C VAL A 478 -5.12 -5.12 -23.13
N LEU A 479 -5.03 -4.53 -21.94
CA LEU A 479 -5.72 -5.05 -20.75
C LEU A 479 -7.12 -4.45 -20.68
N GLY A 480 -8.15 -5.30 -20.72
CA GLY A 480 -9.55 -4.90 -20.93
C GLY A 480 -10.21 -4.05 -19.84
N ASP A 481 -9.51 -3.79 -18.73
CA ASP A 481 -10.08 -3.10 -17.56
C ASP A 481 -9.55 -1.68 -17.34
N ALA A 482 -8.71 -1.16 -18.24
CA ALA A 482 -8.15 0.19 -18.07
C ALA A 482 -9.23 1.23 -18.39
N PRO A 483 -9.74 2.00 -17.39
CA PRO A 483 -10.55 3.16 -17.73
C PRO A 483 -9.70 4.14 -18.57
N PRO A 484 -10.34 5.00 -19.39
CA PRO A 484 -9.63 6.14 -19.95
C PRO A 484 -9.07 6.96 -18.78
N LEU A 485 -7.76 7.08 -18.71
CA LEU A 485 -7.09 7.97 -17.76
C LEU A 485 -6.73 9.25 -18.50
N ALA A 486 -7.19 10.37 -17.98
CA ALA A 486 -6.80 11.70 -18.45
C ALA A 486 -5.31 11.96 -18.19
#